data_AF-A0AAJ0LDH8-F1
#
_entry.id   AF-A0AAJ0LDH8-F1
#
_cell.length_a   1.000
_cell.length_b   1.000
_cell.length_c   1.000
_cell.angle_alpha   90.00
_cell.angle_beta   90.00
_cell.angle_gamma   90.00
#
_symmetry.space_group_name_H-M   'P 1'
#
loop_
_entity.id
_entity.type
_entity.pdbx_description
1 polymer ?
#
loop_
_entity_poly.entity_id
_entity_poly.type
_entity_poly.pdbx_seq_one_letter_code
_entity_poly.pdbx_strand_id
1 'polypeptide(L)'
;MAQLLPSDLAALPIADQPATLTITQLTLQASDFQSLSPGLPLTIDAATSYQFFLKTPVDTPLDKRIQATQQQLTSCLQESITNEAQSADALTQLESLTETEQQRLFDRLIREDEPLAPLARKMIRHDYQDLADQLSGYQWLAFDQIIARQTPIDAVIAAQIYAYLTHHVFPNVKQVFIDEVQDYHASTLSLFKQLFPKAQFTVFGDQHQSITPHKVQFEQLPTIFP
;
A
#
# COMPACT_ATOMS: atom_id res chain seq x y z
N MET A 1 -11.25 9.34 -8.92
CA MET A 1 -10.17 8.36 -8.59
C MET A 1 -9.02 8.96 -7.78
N ALA A 2 -8.73 10.27 -7.89
CA ALA A 2 -7.57 10.93 -7.25
C ALA A 2 -7.50 10.91 -5.69
N GLN A 3 -8.53 10.43 -4.98
CA GLN A 3 -8.52 10.29 -3.51
C GLN A 3 -8.38 8.82 -3.03
N LEU A 4 -8.37 7.85 -3.95
CA LEU A 4 -8.38 6.42 -3.61
C LEU A 4 -7.06 5.71 -3.92
N LEU A 5 -6.08 6.44 -4.47
CA LEU A 5 -4.79 5.92 -4.92
C LEU A 5 -3.69 6.96 -4.63
N PRO A 6 -2.42 6.54 -4.54
CA PRO A 6 -1.30 7.47 -4.57
C PRO A 6 -1.41 8.45 -5.75
N SER A 7 -1.05 9.73 -5.51
CA SER A 7 -1.16 10.82 -6.49
C SER A 7 -0.51 10.48 -7.83
N ASP A 8 0.59 9.74 -7.78
CA ASP A 8 1.42 9.43 -8.94
C ASP A 8 0.73 8.44 -9.87
N LEU A 9 -0.09 7.54 -9.32
CA LEU A 9 -0.92 6.62 -10.12
C LEU A 9 -2.09 7.33 -10.80
N ALA A 10 -2.62 8.37 -10.16
CA ALA A 10 -3.76 9.12 -10.67
C ALA A 10 -3.42 10.01 -11.89
N ALA A 11 -2.12 10.25 -12.16
CA ALA A 11 -1.64 11.05 -13.27
C ALA A 11 -1.51 10.25 -14.60
N LEU A 12 -1.65 8.92 -14.55
CA LEU A 12 -1.57 8.07 -15.74
C LEU A 12 -2.76 8.28 -16.67
N PRO A 13 -2.59 8.11 -17.99
CA PRO A 13 -3.71 8.16 -18.93
C PRO A 13 -4.68 7.01 -18.65
N ILE A 14 -5.96 7.24 -18.93
CA ILE A 14 -6.93 6.15 -19.09
C ILE A 14 -6.90 5.76 -20.57
N ALA A 15 -6.53 4.53 -20.86
CA ALA A 15 -6.44 4.02 -22.22
C ALA A 15 -7.84 3.94 -22.87
N ASP A 16 -7.89 4.30 -24.16
CA ASP A 16 -9.12 4.25 -24.97
C ASP A 16 -9.61 2.81 -25.24
N GLN A 17 -8.75 1.81 -25.04
CA GLN A 17 -9.13 0.40 -25.18
C GLN A 17 -9.08 -0.30 -23.83
N PRO A 18 -10.04 -1.19 -23.54
CA PRO A 18 -10.09 -1.94 -22.29
C PRO A 18 -8.92 -2.92 -22.22
N ALA A 19 -7.86 -2.47 -21.58
CA ALA A 19 -6.75 -3.34 -21.24
C ALA A 19 -7.20 -4.25 -20.10
N THR A 20 -7.40 -5.52 -20.43
CA THR A 20 -7.78 -6.50 -19.42
C THR A 20 -6.49 -7.06 -18.83
N LEU A 21 -6.07 -6.51 -17.69
CA LEU A 21 -5.08 -7.22 -16.90
C LEU A 21 -5.74 -8.43 -16.26
N THR A 22 -5.26 -9.61 -16.64
CA THR A 22 -5.48 -10.78 -15.81
C THR A 22 -4.51 -10.68 -14.65
N ILE A 23 -4.93 -10.09 -13.52
CA ILE A 23 -4.11 -9.94 -12.30
C ILE A 23 -3.45 -11.26 -11.89
N THR A 24 -4.05 -12.41 -12.23
CA THR A 24 -3.51 -13.76 -12.02
C THR A 24 -2.22 -14.06 -12.79
N GLN A 25 -1.88 -13.27 -13.80
CA GLN A 25 -0.63 -13.36 -14.57
C GLN A 25 0.45 -12.40 -14.04
N LEU A 26 0.12 -11.53 -13.08
CA LEU A 26 1.09 -10.63 -12.48
C LEU A 26 2.13 -11.46 -11.73
N THR A 27 3.40 -11.23 -12.05
CA THR A 27 4.53 -11.85 -11.36
C THR A 27 5.53 -10.79 -10.96
N LEU A 28 6.15 -11.01 -9.80
CA LEU A 28 7.18 -10.14 -9.26
C LEU A 28 8.57 -10.75 -9.43
N GLN A 29 9.50 -9.89 -9.80
CA GLN A 29 10.93 -10.15 -9.98
C GLN A 29 11.74 -9.25 -9.06
N ALA A 30 13.04 -9.51 -8.92
CA ALA A 30 13.90 -8.78 -7.99
C ALA A 30 13.88 -7.25 -8.18
N SER A 31 13.69 -6.75 -9.41
CA SER A 31 13.62 -5.32 -9.72
C SER A 31 12.35 -4.62 -9.22
N ASP A 32 11.35 -5.38 -8.79
CA ASP A 32 10.09 -4.84 -8.26
C ASP A 32 10.18 -4.53 -6.76
N PHE A 33 11.36 -4.71 -6.16
CA PHE A 33 11.65 -4.42 -4.76
C PHE A 33 12.64 -3.27 -4.70
N GLN A 34 12.45 -2.36 -3.76
CA GLN A 34 13.31 -1.20 -3.56
C GLN A 34 13.72 -1.06 -2.10
N SER A 35 14.88 -0.43 -1.90
CA SER A 35 15.44 -0.24 -0.57
C SER A 35 14.76 0.92 0.15
N LEU A 36 14.50 0.74 1.45
CA LEU A 36 14.07 1.78 2.38
C LEU A 36 15.23 2.08 3.34
N SER A 37 15.78 3.28 3.25
CA SER A 37 16.88 3.74 4.10
C SER A 37 16.49 5.01 4.83
N PRO A 38 16.18 4.92 6.14
CA PRO A 38 15.87 6.10 6.95
C PRO A 38 17.12 6.86 7.42
N GLY A 39 18.34 6.43 7.03
CA GLY A 39 19.58 6.94 7.62
C GLY A 39 19.86 6.43 9.04
N LEU A 40 19.20 5.36 9.44
CA LEU A 40 19.37 4.66 10.73
C LEU A 40 20.12 3.33 10.55
N PRO A 41 20.59 2.70 11.65
CA PRO A 41 21.32 1.44 11.58
C PRO A 41 20.58 0.33 10.83
N LEU A 42 19.26 0.20 11.01
CA LEU A 42 18.46 -0.70 10.19
C LEU A 42 18.11 -0.04 8.85
N THR A 43 18.55 -0.69 7.78
CA THR A 43 18.09 -0.45 6.41
C THR A 43 17.37 -1.69 5.91
N ILE A 44 16.26 -1.51 5.20
CA ILE A 44 15.58 -2.59 4.49
C ILE A 44 16.02 -2.52 3.05
N ASP A 45 16.97 -3.37 2.65
CA ASP A 45 17.41 -3.40 1.27
C ASP A 45 16.42 -4.19 0.36
N ALA A 46 16.45 -3.87 -0.93
CA ALA A 46 15.63 -4.53 -1.94
C ALA A 46 15.84 -6.06 -1.96
N ALA A 47 17.09 -6.50 -1.75
CA ALA A 47 17.45 -7.91 -1.79
C ALA A 47 16.79 -8.69 -0.65
N THR A 48 16.78 -8.15 0.57
CA THR A 48 16.18 -8.71 1.78
C THR A 48 14.67 -8.84 1.60
N SER A 49 14.02 -7.79 1.10
CA SER A 49 12.58 -7.81 0.79
C SER A 49 12.25 -8.90 -0.24
N TYR A 50 13.08 -9.04 -1.27
CA TYR A 50 12.91 -10.10 -2.26
C TYR A 50 13.17 -11.50 -1.68
N GLN A 51 14.18 -11.67 -0.83
CA GLN A 51 14.43 -12.95 -0.15
C GLN A 51 13.27 -13.37 0.75
N PHE A 52 12.66 -12.42 1.47
CA PHE A 52 11.46 -12.67 2.27
C PHE A 52 10.28 -13.08 1.38
N PHE A 53 10.11 -12.46 0.22
CA PHE A 53 9.12 -12.86 -0.77
C PHE A 53 9.33 -14.28 -1.32
N LEU A 54 10.59 -14.70 -1.52
CA LEU A 54 10.92 -16.04 -1.99
C LEU A 54 10.70 -17.14 -0.93
N LYS A 55 10.66 -16.81 0.36
CA LYS A 55 10.33 -17.78 1.42
C LYS A 55 8.90 -18.31 1.31
N THR A 56 8.00 -17.55 0.70
CA THR A 56 6.62 -17.99 0.50
C THR A 56 6.52 -18.82 -0.79
N PRO A 57 5.95 -20.04 -0.76
CA PRO A 57 5.84 -20.92 -1.91
C PRO A 57 5.23 -20.26 -3.16
N VAL A 58 5.70 -20.65 -4.35
CA VAL A 58 5.30 -20.04 -5.64
C VAL A 58 3.85 -20.36 -6.01
N ASP A 59 3.30 -21.47 -5.52
CA ASP A 59 1.91 -21.88 -5.67
C ASP A 59 0.94 -21.08 -4.78
N THR A 60 1.46 -20.33 -3.81
CA THR A 60 0.67 -19.42 -2.99
C THR A 60 0.25 -18.20 -3.82
N PRO A 61 -1.03 -17.75 -3.73
CA PRO A 61 -1.50 -16.55 -4.42
C PRO A 61 -0.61 -15.32 -4.15
N LEU A 62 -0.39 -14.49 -5.18
CA LEU A 62 0.57 -13.38 -5.11
C LEU A 62 0.25 -12.40 -3.97
N ASP A 63 -1.01 -12.06 -3.76
CA ASP A 63 -1.44 -11.19 -2.64
C ASP A 63 -1.00 -11.76 -1.27
N LYS A 64 -1.11 -13.08 -1.08
CA LYS A 64 -0.68 -13.76 0.15
C LYS A 64 0.83 -13.76 0.32
N ARG A 65 1.57 -13.90 -0.78
CA ARG A 65 3.04 -13.78 -0.75
C ARG A 65 3.46 -12.37 -0.35
N ILE A 66 2.78 -11.33 -0.86
CA ILE A 66 3.04 -9.94 -0.48
C ILE A 66 2.68 -9.67 0.98
N GLN A 67 1.53 -10.16 1.46
CA GLN A 67 1.13 -10.05 2.88
C GLN A 67 2.15 -10.71 3.81
N ALA A 68 2.67 -11.89 3.44
CA ALA A 68 3.70 -12.59 4.19
C ALA A 68 5.02 -11.78 4.23
N THR A 69 5.46 -11.22 3.10
CA THR A 69 6.63 -10.33 3.05
C THR A 69 6.45 -9.11 3.95
N GLN A 70 5.29 -8.44 3.85
CA GLN A 70 4.95 -7.28 4.70
C GLN A 70 5.06 -7.62 6.19
N GLN A 71 4.54 -8.77 6.60
CA GLN A 71 4.60 -9.23 7.98
C GLN A 71 6.04 -9.52 8.42
N GLN A 72 6.86 -10.13 7.56
CA GLN A 72 8.27 -10.40 7.88
C GLN A 72 9.08 -9.11 8.01
N LEU A 73 8.91 -8.15 7.10
CA LEU A 73 9.57 -6.85 7.17
C LEU A 73 9.17 -6.07 8.43
N THR A 74 7.87 -6.05 8.74
CA THR A 74 7.34 -5.41 9.96
C THR A 74 7.92 -6.06 11.22
N SER A 75 8.04 -7.39 11.24
CA SER A 75 8.61 -8.12 12.38
C SER A 75 10.11 -7.82 12.55
N CYS A 76 10.84 -7.73 11.44
CA CYS A 76 12.26 -7.36 11.43
C CYS A 76 12.47 -5.95 12.02
N LEU A 77 11.64 -4.97 11.63
CA LEU A 77 11.67 -3.63 12.22
C LEU A 77 11.39 -3.66 13.73
N GLN A 78 10.37 -4.42 14.16
CA GLN A 78 10.02 -4.53 15.58
C GLN A 78 11.13 -5.17 16.43
N GLU A 79 11.81 -6.19 15.89
CA GLU A 79 12.99 -6.78 16.54
C GLU A 79 14.13 -5.76 16.62
N SER A 80 14.42 -5.03 15.55
CA SER A 80 15.48 -4.01 15.56
C SER A 80 15.19 -2.91 16.58
N ILE A 81 13.97 -2.36 16.62
CA ILE A 81 13.56 -1.38 17.63
C ILE A 81 13.75 -1.93 19.04
N THR A 82 13.41 -3.21 19.25
CA THR A 82 13.49 -3.85 20.57
C THR A 82 14.95 -4.05 21.00
N ASN A 83 15.82 -4.47 20.08
CA ASN A 83 17.24 -4.69 20.34
C ASN A 83 17.98 -3.36 20.55
N GLU A 84 17.73 -2.37 19.70
CA GLU A 84 18.36 -1.06 19.77
C GLU A 84 17.94 -0.30 21.03
N ALA A 85 16.68 -0.39 21.44
CA ALA A 85 16.19 0.20 22.69
C ALA A 85 16.82 -0.38 23.96
N GLN A 86 17.46 -1.56 23.88
CA GLN A 86 18.19 -2.17 25.00
C GLN A 86 19.69 -1.85 24.97
N SER A 87 20.17 -1.15 23.93
CA SER A 87 21.58 -0.80 23.79
C SER A 87 22.01 0.27 24.80
N ALA A 88 23.29 0.24 25.18
CA ALA A 88 23.88 1.28 26.02
C ALA A 88 23.83 2.66 25.35
N ASP A 89 23.96 2.70 24.02
CA ASP A 89 23.89 3.93 23.23
C ASP A 89 22.50 4.56 23.32
N ALA A 90 21.43 3.77 23.20
CA ALA A 90 20.06 4.26 23.34
C ALA A 90 19.76 4.80 24.74
N LEU A 91 20.28 4.16 25.79
CA LEU A 91 20.12 4.67 27.16
C LEU A 91 20.91 5.96 27.38
N THR A 92 22.12 6.05 26.86
CA THR A 92 22.96 7.27 26.93
C THR A 92 22.29 8.43 26.18
N GLN A 93 21.76 8.16 24.99
CA GLN A 93 21.00 9.13 24.21
C GLN A 93 19.76 9.60 24.99
N LEU A 94 19.00 8.68 25.58
CA LEU A 94 17.82 9.01 26.39
C LEU A 94 18.15 9.93 27.57
N GLU A 95 19.24 9.66 28.29
CA GLU A 95 19.70 10.48 29.42
C GLU A 95 20.21 11.86 28.99
N SER A 96 20.66 12.01 27.75
CA SER A 96 21.15 13.28 27.20
C SER A 96 20.08 14.16 26.54
N LEU A 97 18.81 13.70 26.49
CA LEU A 97 17.72 14.48 25.91
C LEU A 97 17.46 15.78 26.68
N THR A 98 17.40 16.89 25.94
CA THR A 98 16.99 18.19 26.48
C THR A 98 15.52 18.20 26.89
N GLU A 99 15.12 19.11 27.78
CA GLU A 99 13.72 19.29 28.17
C GLU A 99 12.78 19.52 26.96
N THR A 100 13.27 20.20 25.91
CA THR A 100 12.51 20.44 24.68
C THR A 100 12.30 19.15 23.88
N GLU A 101 13.33 18.31 23.79
CA GLU A 101 13.23 17.00 23.12
C GLU A 101 12.35 16.05 23.91
N GLN A 102 12.45 16.06 25.24
CA GLN A 102 11.56 15.29 26.10
C GLN A 102 10.11 15.70 25.90
N GLN A 103 9.82 17.01 25.88
CA GLN A 103 8.47 17.52 25.63
C GLN A 103 7.97 17.12 24.24
N ARG A 104 8.83 17.11 23.20
CA ARG A 104 8.47 16.69 21.84
C ARG A 104 8.17 15.17 21.76
N LEU A 105 9.00 14.34 22.37
CA LEU A 105 8.92 12.88 22.26
C LEU A 105 7.89 12.28 23.22
N PHE A 106 7.75 12.85 24.41
CA PHE A 106 6.97 12.28 25.50
C PHE A 106 5.73 13.09 25.88
N ASP A 107 5.54 14.28 25.32
CA ASP A 107 4.50 15.25 25.70
C ASP A 107 4.58 15.71 27.16
N ARG A 108 5.74 15.48 27.80
CA ARG A 108 6.05 15.86 29.19
C ARG A 108 7.54 15.70 29.46
N LEU A 109 7.99 16.22 30.59
CA LEU A 109 9.31 15.91 31.14
C LEU A 109 9.32 14.49 31.75
N ILE A 110 10.48 13.84 31.64
CA ILE A 110 10.76 12.53 32.24
C ILE A 110 11.07 12.76 33.72
N ARG A 111 10.46 11.96 34.61
CA ARG A 111 10.79 11.99 36.04
C ARG A 111 11.99 11.07 36.32
N GLU A 112 12.78 11.42 37.32
CA GLU A 112 13.99 10.66 37.72
C GLU A 112 13.69 9.21 38.16
N ASP A 113 12.47 8.92 38.63
CA ASP A 113 12.06 7.60 39.12
C ASP A 113 11.50 6.67 38.02
N GLU A 114 11.41 7.15 36.78
CA GLU A 114 10.81 6.39 35.71
C GLU A 114 11.74 5.31 35.12
N PRO A 115 11.21 4.13 34.78
CA PRO A 115 12.01 3.10 34.15
C PRO A 115 12.47 3.53 32.74
N LEU A 116 13.77 3.48 32.49
CA LEU A 116 14.38 3.91 31.23
C LEU A 116 14.01 3.02 30.03
N ALA A 117 13.86 1.71 30.22
CA ALA A 117 13.58 0.76 29.13
C ALA A 117 12.34 1.09 28.27
N PRO A 118 11.13 1.35 28.84
CA PRO A 118 9.98 1.75 28.04
C PRO A 118 10.14 3.13 27.38
N LEU A 119 10.89 4.05 28.01
CA LEU A 119 11.18 5.37 27.45
C LEU A 119 12.12 5.28 26.24
N ALA A 120 13.22 4.51 26.36
CA ALA A 120 14.14 4.22 25.27
C ALA A 120 13.40 3.57 24.09
N ARG A 121 12.52 2.59 24.37
CA ARG A 121 11.71 1.96 23.32
C ARG A 121 10.78 2.94 22.61
N LYS A 122 10.22 3.93 23.33
CA LYS A 122 9.38 4.97 22.71
C LYS A 122 10.21 5.93 21.86
N MET A 123 11.39 6.33 22.33
CA MET A 123 12.35 7.15 21.58
C MET A 123 12.77 6.46 20.28
N ILE A 124 13.30 5.23 20.35
CA ILE A 124 13.73 4.49 19.17
C ILE A 124 12.56 4.24 18.21
N ARG A 125 11.34 3.97 18.71
CA ARG A 125 10.16 3.86 17.84
C ARG A 125 9.86 5.15 17.09
N HIS A 126 10.03 6.31 17.75
CA HIS A 126 9.87 7.61 17.10
C HIS A 126 10.93 7.81 16.02
N ASP A 127 12.19 7.43 16.27
CA ASP A 127 13.25 7.54 15.27
C ASP A 127 12.94 6.70 14.02
N TYR A 128 12.39 5.50 14.20
CA TYR A 128 11.95 4.63 13.11
C TYR A 128 10.54 4.92 12.55
N GLN A 129 9.89 6.03 12.93
CA GLN A 129 8.53 6.33 12.49
C GLN A 129 8.44 6.43 10.96
N ASP A 130 9.37 7.13 10.32
CA ASP A 130 9.37 7.28 8.86
C ASP A 130 9.50 5.91 8.16
N LEU A 131 10.38 5.04 8.63
CA LEU A 131 10.52 3.69 8.07
C LEU A 131 9.27 2.84 8.30
N ALA A 132 8.64 2.96 9.48
CA ALA A 132 7.39 2.27 9.78
C ALA A 132 6.25 2.73 8.85
N ASP A 133 6.16 4.04 8.60
CA ASP A 133 5.18 4.63 7.69
C ASP A 133 5.43 4.17 6.25
N GLN A 134 6.68 4.20 5.78
CA GLN A 134 7.08 3.68 4.46
C GLN A 134 6.74 2.20 4.29
N LEU A 135 7.04 1.37 5.30
CA LEU A 135 6.69 -0.05 5.30
C LEU A 135 5.19 -0.25 5.23
N SER A 136 4.42 0.45 6.08
CA SER A 136 2.97 0.35 6.11
C SER A 136 2.32 0.75 4.77
N GLY A 137 2.93 1.71 4.08
CA GLY A 137 2.54 2.16 2.74
C GLY A 137 3.06 1.28 1.59
N TYR A 138 3.66 0.13 1.87
CA TYR A 138 4.23 -0.78 0.87
C TYR A 138 5.32 -0.14 0.00
N GLN A 139 6.04 0.87 0.49
CA GLN A 139 7.05 1.57 -0.30
C GLN A 139 8.30 0.73 -0.60
N TRP A 140 8.42 -0.48 -0.02
CA TRP A 140 9.44 -1.46 -0.42
C TRP A 140 9.13 -2.14 -1.77
N LEU A 141 7.92 -1.95 -2.32
CA LEU A 141 7.55 -2.34 -3.68
C LEU A 141 7.77 -1.16 -4.64
N ALA A 142 8.47 -1.41 -5.74
CA ALA A 142 8.67 -0.45 -6.81
C ALA A 142 7.46 -0.45 -7.76
N PHE A 143 6.33 0.15 -7.33
CA PHE A 143 5.08 0.16 -8.11
C PHE A 143 5.28 0.70 -9.53
N ASP A 144 6.07 1.74 -9.72
CA ASP A 144 6.36 2.31 -11.04
C ASP A 144 6.98 1.28 -11.99
N GLN A 145 7.90 0.45 -11.49
CA GLN A 145 8.53 -0.63 -12.26
C GLN A 145 7.53 -1.74 -12.58
N ILE A 146 6.67 -2.10 -11.61
CA ILE A 146 5.63 -3.12 -11.79
C ILE A 146 4.62 -2.68 -12.86
N ILE A 147 4.22 -1.40 -12.82
CA ILE A 147 3.23 -0.79 -13.71
C ILE A 147 3.83 -0.57 -15.10
N ALA A 148 5.08 -0.10 -15.20
CA ALA A 148 5.75 0.14 -16.49
C ALA A 148 5.90 -1.12 -17.35
N ARG A 149 5.86 -2.31 -16.73
CA ARG A 149 5.86 -3.60 -17.43
C ARG A 149 4.50 -3.98 -18.02
N GLN A 150 3.44 -3.30 -17.63
CA GLN A 150 2.11 -3.55 -18.17
C GLN A 150 1.94 -2.82 -19.49
N THR A 151 1.29 -3.50 -20.44
CA THR A 151 0.96 -2.90 -21.73
C THR A 151 -0.53 -3.12 -22.04
N PRO A 152 -1.27 -2.06 -22.37
CA PRO A 152 -0.90 -0.65 -22.23
C PRO A 152 -0.74 -0.22 -20.76
N ILE A 153 0.02 0.85 -20.54
CA ILE A 153 0.05 1.55 -19.25
C ILE A 153 -1.25 2.35 -19.13
N ASP A 154 -2.04 2.08 -18.10
CA ASP A 154 -3.36 2.66 -17.89
C ASP A 154 -3.62 2.89 -16.39
N ALA A 155 -4.30 3.97 -16.04
CA ALA A 155 -4.57 4.33 -14.65
C ALA A 155 -5.46 3.31 -13.91
N VAL A 156 -6.42 2.68 -14.61
CA VAL A 156 -7.29 1.64 -14.03
C VAL A 156 -6.47 0.38 -13.75
N ILE A 157 -5.59 0.00 -14.67
CA ILE A 157 -4.62 -1.08 -14.50
C ILE A 157 -3.72 -0.83 -13.29
N ALA A 158 -3.11 0.35 -13.22
CA ALA A 158 -2.23 0.72 -12.12
C ALA A 158 -2.96 0.66 -10.78
N ALA A 159 -4.19 1.16 -10.75
CA ALA A 159 -5.07 1.10 -9.58
C ALA A 159 -5.40 -0.34 -9.17
N GLN A 160 -5.73 -1.20 -10.13
CA GLN A 160 -6.03 -2.61 -9.90
C GLN A 160 -4.83 -3.35 -9.31
N ILE A 161 -3.64 -3.15 -9.88
CA ILE A 161 -2.38 -3.72 -9.36
C ILE A 161 -2.12 -3.24 -7.95
N TYR A 162 -2.17 -1.92 -7.72
CA TYR A 162 -1.95 -1.34 -6.41
C TYR A 162 -2.92 -1.91 -5.38
N ALA A 163 -4.22 -1.89 -5.67
CA ALA A 163 -5.25 -2.40 -4.77
C ALA A 163 -5.12 -3.90 -4.49
N TYR A 164 -4.70 -4.69 -5.49
CA TYR A 164 -4.47 -6.12 -5.31
C TYR A 164 -3.25 -6.41 -4.43
N LEU A 165 -2.09 -5.80 -4.74
CA LEU A 165 -0.85 -6.07 -4.01
C LEU A 165 -0.89 -5.57 -2.56
N THR A 166 -1.53 -4.42 -2.33
CA THR A 166 -1.63 -3.81 -0.99
C THR A 166 -2.88 -4.22 -0.23
N HIS A 167 -3.78 -4.99 -0.87
CA HIS A 167 -5.12 -5.27 -0.35
C HIS A 167 -5.88 -3.98 0.03
N HIS A 168 -5.69 -2.91 -0.76
CA HIS A 168 -6.35 -1.63 -0.54
C HIS A 168 -7.82 -1.72 -0.97
N VAL A 169 -8.69 -1.86 0.03
CA VAL A 169 -10.14 -1.97 -0.13
C VAL A 169 -10.86 -1.16 0.95
N PHE A 170 -12.12 -0.83 0.69
CA PHE A 170 -12.98 -0.02 1.55
C PHE A 170 -14.16 -0.86 2.05
N PRO A 171 -13.93 -1.83 2.96
CA PRO A 171 -14.96 -2.80 3.37
C PRO A 171 -16.07 -2.18 4.22
N ASN A 172 -15.85 -0.97 4.74
CA ASN A 172 -16.82 -0.26 5.60
C ASN A 172 -17.83 0.57 4.79
N VAL A 173 -17.60 0.75 3.49
CA VAL A 173 -18.55 1.42 2.60
C VAL A 173 -19.72 0.47 2.31
N LYS A 174 -20.94 0.93 2.62
CA LYS A 174 -22.16 0.12 2.50
C LYS A 174 -22.88 0.31 1.16
N GLN A 175 -22.79 1.50 0.57
CA GLN A 175 -23.49 1.87 -0.66
C GLN A 175 -22.53 2.60 -1.58
N VAL A 176 -22.56 2.28 -2.86
CA VAL A 176 -21.85 3.00 -3.93
C VAL A 176 -22.87 3.35 -5.00
N PHE A 177 -22.91 4.63 -5.38
CA PHE A 177 -23.71 5.12 -6.49
C PHE A 177 -22.78 5.40 -7.66
N ILE A 178 -23.08 4.81 -8.81
CA ILE A 178 -22.39 5.06 -10.08
C ILE A 178 -23.39 5.79 -10.96
N ASP A 179 -23.14 7.08 -11.16
CA ASP A 179 -23.91 7.90 -12.09
C ASP A 179 -23.25 7.88 -13.47
N GLU A 180 -24.04 8.09 -14.52
CA GLU A 180 -23.58 8.04 -15.91
C GLU A 180 -22.75 6.79 -16.24
N VAL A 181 -23.26 5.60 -15.92
CA VAL A 181 -22.52 4.33 -16.10
C VAL A 181 -22.09 4.09 -17.54
N GLN A 182 -22.86 4.60 -18.52
CA GLN A 182 -22.49 4.56 -19.93
C GLN A 182 -21.15 5.26 -20.19
N ASP A 183 -20.69 6.09 -19.25
CA ASP A 183 -19.43 6.83 -19.29
C ASP A 183 -18.22 6.11 -18.66
N TYR A 184 -18.37 4.83 -18.29
CA TYR A 184 -17.29 4.03 -17.73
C TYR A 184 -16.90 2.84 -18.62
N HIS A 185 -15.63 2.44 -18.53
CA HIS A 185 -15.16 1.16 -19.05
C HIS A 185 -15.53 0.03 -18.10
N ALA A 186 -15.75 -1.17 -18.64
CA ALA A 186 -16.03 -2.37 -17.84
C ALA A 186 -14.89 -2.67 -16.82
N SER A 187 -13.64 -2.38 -17.19
CA SER A 187 -12.47 -2.51 -16.30
C SER A 187 -12.55 -1.57 -15.09
N THR A 188 -13.00 -0.32 -15.29
CA THR A 188 -13.20 0.66 -14.22
C THR A 188 -14.29 0.21 -13.25
N LEU A 189 -15.40 -0.31 -13.79
CA LEU A 189 -16.50 -0.83 -12.98
C LEU A 189 -16.08 -2.06 -12.18
N SER A 190 -15.27 -2.94 -12.79
CA SER A 190 -14.68 -4.10 -12.11
C SER A 190 -13.73 -3.69 -10.98
N LEU A 191 -12.93 -2.64 -11.19
CA LEU A 191 -12.10 -2.04 -10.15
C LEU A 191 -12.95 -1.50 -9.00
N PHE A 192 -14.07 -0.81 -9.26
CA PHE A 192 -14.96 -0.39 -8.18
C PHE A 192 -15.49 -1.56 -7.37
N LYS A 193 -15.87 -2.66 -8.04
CA LYS A 193 -16.29 -3.88 -7.33
C LYS A 193 -15.20 -4.45 -6.44
N GLN A 194 -13.95 -4.45 -6.89
CA GLN A 194 -12.78 -4.85 -6.10
C GLN A 194 -12.56 -3.93 -4.90
N LEU A 195 -12.60 -2.60 -5.11
CA LEU A 195 -12.36 -1.61 -4.06
C LEU A 195 -13.44 -1.60 -2.98
N PHE A 196 -14.71 -1.88 -3.34
CA PHE A 196 -15.84 -1.83 -2.41
C PHE A 196 -16.52 -3.21 -2.28
N PRO A 197 -15.83 -4.22 -1.70
CA PRO A 197 -16.26 -5.62 -1.78
C PRO A 197 -17.59 -5.91 -1.06
N LYS A 198 -17.97 -5.06 -0.09
CA LYS A 198 -19.19 -5.22 0.73
C LYS A 198 -20.30 -4.22 0.38
N ALA A 199 -20.05 -3.31 -0.57
CA ALA A 199 -21.02 -2.29 -0.92
C ALA A 199 -22.14 -2.85 -1.82
N GLN A 200 -23.35 -2.36 -1.61
CA GLN A 200 -24.43 -2.45 -2.59
C GLN A 200 -24.23 -1.35 -3.64
N PHE A 201 -24.37 -1.73 -4.90
CA PHE A 201 -24.17 -0.82 -6.03
C PHE A 201 -25.52 -0.39 -6.58
N THR A 202 -25.71 0.92 -6.74
CA THR A 202 -26.81 1.47 -7.53
C THR A 202 -26.20 2.16 -8.74
N VAL A 203 -26.59 1.70 -9.91
CA VAL A 203 -25.99 2.08 -11.18
C VAL A 203 -27.04 2.78 -12.02
N PHE A 204 -26.76 4.01 -12.43
CA PHE A 204 -27.64 4.86 -13.23
C PHE A 204 -26.95 5.26 -14.52
N GLY A 205 -27.74 5.47 -15.58
CA GLY A 205 -27.23 5.97 -16.86
C GLY A 205 -28.16 5.68 -18.03
N ASP A 206 -27.85 6.27 -19.17
CA ASP A 206 -28.57 6.10 -20.44
C ASP A 206 -27.60 5.71 -21.56
N GLN A 207 -27.76 4.50 -22.10
CA GLN A 207 -26.90 3.98 -23.17
C GLN A 207 -26.91 4.87 -24.42
N HIS A 208 -27.98 5.61 -24.68
CA HIS A 208 -28.10 6.50 -25.83
C HIS A 208 -27.40 7.85 -25.65
N GLN A 209 -26.94 8.18 -24.43
CA GLN A 209 -26.25 9.44 -24.11
C GLN A 209 -24.74 9.27 -23.98
N SER A 210 -24.17 8.16 -24.43
CA SER A 210 -22.72 7.95 -24.37
C SER A 210 -21.97 8.98 -25.22
N ILE A 211 -21.01 9.66 -24.59
CA ILE A 211 -20.20 10.70 -25.25
C ILE A 211 -18.92 10.16 -25.90
N THR A 212 -18.65 8.85 -25.83
CA THR A 212 -17.39 8.26 -26.34
C THR A 212 -17.55 6.80 -26.82
N PRO A 213 -16.79 6.38 -27.83
CA PRO A 213 -17.05 5.14 -28.58
C PRO A 213 -16.62 3.80 -27.95
N HIS A 214 -15.92 3.76 -26.81
CA HIS A 214 -15.27 2.52 -26.31
C HIS A 214 -15.74 2.05 -24.93
N LYS A 215 -17.00 2.31 -24.57
CA LYS A 215 -17.52 2.13 -23.20
C LYS A 215 -18.32 0.85 -22.96
N VAL A 216 -18.66 0.61 -21.68
CA VAL A 216 -19.38 -0.58 -21.23
C VAL A 216 -20.68 -0.76 -22.00
N GLN A 217 -20.95 -2.00 -22.43
CA GLN A 217 -22.25 -2.37 -22.97
C GLN A 217 -23.18 -2.71 -21.81
N PHE A 218 -24.42 -2.21 -21.81
CA PHE A 218 -25.32 -2.36 -20.65
C PHE A 218 -25.61 -3.84 -20.32
N GLU A 219 -25.53 -4.72 -21.32
CA GLU A 219 -25.65 -6.17 -21.19
C GLU A 219 -24.53 -6.78 -20.32
N GLN A 220 -23.39 -6.09 -20.16
CA GLN A 220 -22.28 -6.53 -19.30
C GLN A 220 -22.50 -6.14 -17.82
N LEU A 221 -23.37 -5.17 -17.53
CA LEU A 221 -23.56 -4.67 -16.16
C LEU A 221 -24.02 -5.76 -15.18
N PRO A 222 -24.97 -6.66 -15.52
CA PRO A 222 -25.36 -7.75 -14.61
C PRO A 222 -24.23 -8.75 -14.33
N THR A 223 -23.21 -8.82 -15.19
CA THR A 223 -22.04 -9.69 -14.94
C THR A 223 -21.07 -9.05 -13.95
N ILE A 224 -20.96 -7.71 -13.96
CA ILE A 224 -20.08 -6.95 -13.07
C ILE A 224 -20.77 -6.70 -11.71
N PHE A 225 -22.08 -6.42 -11.74
CA PHE A 225 -22.93 -6.13 -10.60
C PHE A 225 -24.15 -7.08 -10.58
N PRO A 226 -23.95 -8.35 -10.18
CA PRO A 226 -25.06 -9.30 -10.02
C PRO A 226 -25.95 -8.97 -8.82
#